data_AF-A0A5D8YT27-F1
#
_entry.id   AF-A0A5D8YT27-F1
#
_cell.length_a   1.000
_cell.length_b   1.000
_cell.length_c   1.000
_cell.angle_alpha   90.00
_cell.angle_beta   90.00
_cell.angle_gamma   90.00
#
_symmetry.space_group_name_H-M   'P 1'
#
loop_
_entity.id
_entity.type
_entity.pdbx_description
1 polymer ?
#
loop_
_entity_poly.entity_id
_entity_poly.type
_entity_poly.pdbx_seq_one_letter_code
_entity_poly.pdbx_strand_id
1 'polypeptide(L)' 'MRLIVDANIVFSGILNTNSKIGDLLINSKPYFTFIAPGFLRTEIRNHYPRLVKIQG' A
#
# COMPACT_ATOMS: atom_id res chain seq x y z
N MET A 1 8.18 -15.06 -3.89
CA MET A 1 7.90 -15.32 -2.45
C MET A 1 6.57 -14.67 -2.06
N ARG A 2 5.79 -15.25 -1.13
CA ARG A 2 4.51 -14.67 -0.67
C ARG A 2 4.75 -13.84 0.58
N LEU A 3 4.29 -12.59 0.59
CA LEU A 3 4.44 -11.65 1.70
C LEU A 3 3.05 -11.21 2.16
N ILE A 4 2.76 -11.43 3.43
CA ILE A 4 1.55 -10.92 4.07
C ILE A 4 1.88 -9.51 4.58
N VAL A 5 1.09 -8.54 4.17
CA VAL A 5 1.32 -7.12 4.49
C VAL A 5 0.17 -6.57 5.32
N ASP A 6 0.53 -5.79 6.33
CA ASP A 6 -0.41 -5.05 7.16
C ASP A 6 -0.94 -3.81 6.43
N ALA A 7 -2.13 -3.35 6.79
CA ALA A 7 -2.78 -2.15 6.29
C ALA A 7 -1.85 -0.93 6.39
N ASN A 8 -1.18 -0.74 7.53
CA ASN A 8 -0.28 0.39 7.76
C ASN A 8 0.88 0.45 6.77
N ILE A 9 1.45 -0.70 6.39
CA ILE A 9 2.53 -0.78 5.40
C ILE A 9 2.02 -0.34 4.03
N VAL A 10 0.82 -0.77 3.65
CA VAL A 10 0.18 -0.35 2.40
C VAL A 10 -0.14 1.14 2.41
N PHE A 11 -0.68 1.67 3.52
CA PHE A 11 -0.95 3.10 3.66
C PHE A 11 0.33 3.94 3.64
N SER A 12 1.41 3.51 4.30
CA SER A 12 2.72 4.18 4.23
C SER A 12 3.26 4.24 2.80
N GLY A 13 3.11 3.15 2.03
CA GLY A 13 3.51 3.10 0.63
C GLY A 13 2.67 4.00 -0.28
N ILE A 14 1.36 4.09 -0.03
CA ILE A 14 0.46 4.99 -0.76
C ILE A 14 0.80 6.45 -0.45
N LEU A 15 1.01 6.80 0.83
CA LEU A 15 1.29 8.17 1.26
C LEU A 15 2.66 8.67 0.75
N ASN A 16 3.67 7.80 0.70
CA ASN A 16 5.00 8.14 0.20
C ASN A 16 5.49 7.09 -0.81
N THR A 17 5.12 7.30 -2.09
CA THR A 17 5.44 6.39 -3.19
C THR A 17 6.93 6.31 -3.51
N ASN A 18 7.70 7.35 -3.17
CA ASN A 18 9.17 7.42 -3.38
C ASN A 18 9.97 6.79 -2.23
N SER A 19 9.30 6.29 -1.18
CA SER A 19 9.95 5.58 -0.08
C SER A 19 10.40 4.18 -0.50
N LYS A 20 11.33 3.58 0.26
CA LYS A 20 11.72 2.17 0.07
C LYS A 20 10.54 1.20 0.17
N ILE A 21 9.54 1.51 0.99
CA ILE A 21 8.32 0.70 1.12
C ILE A 21 7.43 0.88 -0.11
N GLY A 22 7.25 2.12 -0.58
CA GLY A 22 6.49 2.41 -1.80
C GLY A 22 7.11 1.74 -3.03
N ASP A 23 8.42 1.89 -3.20
CA ASP A 23 9.20 1.24 -4.26
C ASP A 23 9.08 -0.28 -4.20
N LEU A 24 9.23 -0.87 -3.01
CA LEU A 24 9.02 -2.30 -2.81
C LEU A 24 7.60 -2.72 -3.22
N LEU A 25 6.56 -2.05 -2.76
CA LEU A 25 5.17 -2.46 -3.04
C LEU A 25 4.78 -2.32 -4.51
N ILE A 26 5.36 -1.35 -5.23
CA ILE A 26 4.98 -1.02 -6.61
C ILE A 26 5.85 -1.76 -7.63
N ASN A 27 7.17 -1.81 -7.42
CA ASN A 27 8.13 -2.22 -8.45
C ASN A 27 8.63 -3.67 -8.30
N SER A 28 8.33 -4.36 -7.20
CA SER A 28 8.86 -5.71 -6.94
C SER A 28 7.96 -6.88 -7.35
N LYS A 29 6.91 -6.60 -8.14
CA LYS A 29 5.92 -7.60 -8.59
C LYS A 29 6.52 -8.90 -9.18
N PRO A 30 7.64 -8.89 -9.93
CA PRO A 30 8.27 -10.13 -10.40
C PRO A 30 8.81 -11.04 -9.30
N TYR A 31 9.14 -10.49 -8.13
CA TYR A 31 9.82 -11.19 -7.03
C TYR A 31 8.86 -11.57 -5.89
N PHE A 32 7.86 -10.71 -5.66
CA PHE A 32 6.97 -10.81 -4.51
C PHE A 32 5.50 -10.86 -4.92
N THR A 33 4.76 -11.74 -4.25
CA THR A 33 3.30 -11.76 -4.29
C THR A 33 2.79 -11.24 -2.95
N PHE A 34 2.21 -10.04 -2.96
CA PHE A 34 1.66 -9.42 -1.77
C PHE A 34 0.24 -9.91 -1.50
N ILE A 35 -0.02 -10.26 -0.24
CA ILE A 35 -1.31 -10.76 0.24
C ILE A 35 -1.74 -9.88 1.41
N ALA A 36 -3.00 -9.46 1.40
CA ALA A 36 -3.61 -8.70 2.49
C ALA A 36 -5.07 -9.14 2.67
N PRO A 37 -5.68 -8.90 3.84
CA PRO A 37 -7.11 -9.13 4.05
C PRO A 37 -7.94 -8.36 3.01
N GLY A 38 -9.00 -8.98 2.49
CA GLY A 38 -9.89 -8.33 1.53
C GLY A 38 -10.52 -7.02 2.05
N PHE A 39 -10.68 -6.93 3.37
CA PHE A 39 -11.17 -5.72 4.06
C PHE A 39 -10.29 -4.49 3.81
N LEU A 40 -8.98 -4.66 3.61
CA LEU A 40 -8.05 -3.56 3.33
C LEU A 40 -8.47 -2.77 2.08
N ARG A 41 -9.09 -3.43 1.09
CA ARG A 41 -9.62 -2.75 -0.09
C ARG A 41 -10.74 -1.76 0.26
N THR A 42 -11.58 -2.12 1.22
CA THR A 42 -12.64 -1.24 1.74
C THR A 42 -12.04 -0.10 2.53
N GLU A 43 -11.04 -0.37 3.38
CA GLU A 43 -10.34 0.66 4.14
C GLU A 43 -9.66 1.69 3.24
N ILE A 44 -8.94 1.26 2.20
CA ILE A 44 -8.29 2.17 1.24
C ILE A 44 -9.33 3.07 0.57
N ARG A 45 -10.47 2.50 0.13
CA ARG A 45 -11.56 3.27 -0.50
C ARG A 45 -12.16 4.30 0.45
N ASN A 46 -12.38 3.94 1.71
CA ASN A 46 -12.94 4.84 2.71
C ASN A 46 -11.97 5.97 3.07
N HIS A 47 -10.67 5.71 3.04
CA HIS A 47 -9.63 6.69 3.36
C HIS A 47 -9.13 7.49 2.15
N TYR A 48 -9.47 7.07 0.92
CA TYR A 48 -9.04 7.72 -0.33
C TYR A 48 -9.23 9.25 -0.34
N PRO A 49 -10.38 9.83 0.10
CA PRO A 49 -10.55 11.28 0.12
C PRO A 49 -9.58 12.01 1.07
N ARG A 50 -9.10 11.34 2.12
CA ARG A 50 -8.09 11.88 3.05
C ARG A 50 -6.69 11.72 2.48
N LEU A 51 -6.40 10.58 1.87
CA LEU A 51 -5.10 10.28 1.25
C LEU A 51 -4.77 11.31 0.16
N VAL A 52 -5.74 11.65 -0.70
CA VAL A 52 -5.56 12.66 -1.76
C VAL A 52 -5.24 14.05 -1.20
N LYS A 53 -5.79 14.42 -0.04
CA LYS A 53 -5.53 15.72 0.60
C LYS A 53 -4.14 15.85 1.21
N ILE A 54 -3.52 14.73 1.58
CA ILE A 54 -2.20 14.71 2.21
C ILE A 54 -1.08 14.78 1.17
N GLN A 55 -1.36 14.44 -0.09
CA GLN A 55 -0.41 14.56 -1.20
C GLN A 55 -0.44 15.94 -1.90
N GLY A 56 -0.87 16.98 -1.19
CA GLY A 56 -0.77 18.38 -1.62
C GLY A 56 0.54 19.02 -1.18
#